data_AF-A0A847W2V0-F1
#
_entry.id   AF-A0A847W2V0-F1
#
_cell.length_a   1.000
_cell.length_b   1.000
_cell.length_c   1.000
_cell.angle_alpha   90.00
_cell.angle_beta   90.00
_cell.angle_gamma   90.00
#
_symmetry.space_group_name_H-M   'P 1'
#
loop_
_entity.id
_entity.type
_entity.pdbx_description
1 polymer ?
#
loop_
_entity_poly.entity_id
_entity_poly.type
_entity_poly.pdbx_seq_one_letter_code
_entity_poly.pdbx_strand_id
1 'polypeptide(L)'
;CLGKEVGADIPFCVYQKVARVRGIGDIVEPFKLKVGYDVLLIKPKQGVDTKIAFEILDLDKCPHPDINQVKKALINNEPLKDILGNSLLYSAEKLVPEILDIIKECKERGYEDVVMTGSGSTVFVLLEKGQDCRDLIKFMEGKYPFVYRTSILIK
;
A
#
# COMPACT_ATOMS: atom_id res chain seq x y z
N CYS A 1 -9.14 21.00 13.88
CA CYS A 1 -8.11 20.14 14.52
C CYS A 1 -6.75 20.64 14.03
N LEU A 2 -5.80 20.98 14.91
CA LEU A 2 -4.49 21.54 14.51
C LEU A 2 -3.68 20.67 13.54
N GLY A 3 -3.96 19.37 13.43
CA GLY A 3 -3.32 18.49 12.44
C GLY A 3 -3.67 18.80 10.97
N LYS A 4 -4.76 19.55 10.71
CA LYS A 4 -5.19 19.90 9.33
C LYS A 4 -4.28 20.92 8.64
N GLU A 5 -3.55 21.72 9.42
CA GLU A 5 -2.67 22.79 8.87
C GLU A 5 -1.28 22.28 8.48
N VAL A 6 -0.92 21.07 8.89
CA VAL A 6 0.46 20.54 8.75
C VAL A 6 0.55 19.43 7.68
N GLY A 7 -0.56 18.78 7.31
CA GLY A 7 -0.61 17.78 6.23
C GLY A 7 -1.81 16.84 6.32
N ALA A 8 -2.29 16.34 5.18
CA ALA A 8 -3.49 15.50 5.09
C ALA A 8 -3.39 14.16 5.87
N ASP A 9 -2.18 13.66 6.08
CA ASP A 9 -1.95 12.34 6.71
C ASP A 9 -1.81 12.36 8.24
N ILE A 10 -1.65 13.56 8.84
CA ILE A 10 -1.39 13.71 10.29
C ILE A 10 -2.55 13.27 11.18
N PRO A 11 -3.84 13.55 10.85
CA PRO A 11 -4.95 13.05 11.65
C PRO A 11 -4.96 11.53 11.79
N PHE A 12 -4.56 10.79 10.75
CA PHE A 12 -4.52 9.32 10.77
C PHE A 12 -3.36 8.76 11.59
N CYS A 13 -2.16 9.35 11.49
CA CYS A 13 -0.98 8.90 12.25
C CYS A 13 -1.21 8.90 13.77
N VAL A 14 -2.10 9.75 14.27
CA VAL A 14 -2.44 9.86 15.70
C VAL A 14 -3.31 8.68 16.19
N TYR A 15 -4.20 8.13 15.35
CA TYR A 15 -5.12 7.08 15.77
C TYR A 15 -4.46 5.71 15.94
N GLN A 16 -3.34 5.44 15.26
CA GLN A 16 -2.58 4.18 15.33
C GLN A 16 -3.46 2.91 15.24
N LYS A 17 -4.53 2.96 14.45
CA LYS A 17 -5.50 1.89 14.26
C LYS A 17 -5.77 1.71 12.78
N VAL A 18 -6.09 0.48 12.39
CA VAL A 18 -6.59 0.21 11.05
C VAL A 18 -7.92 0.93 10.88
N ALA A 19 -8.04 1.76 9.85
CA ALA A 19 -9.22 2.57 9.62
C ALA A 19 -9.46 2.77 8.13
N ARG A 20 -10.72 2.98 7.77
CA ARG A 20 -11.08 3.57 6.48
C ARG A 20 -11.02 5.08 6.64
N VAL A 21 -10.25 5.73 5.78
CA VAL A 21 -10.13 7.18 5.74
C VAL A 21 -10.84 7.70 4.49
N ARG A 22 -11.62 8.78 4.64
CA ARG A 22 -12.39 9.43 3.57
C ARG A 22 -12.25 10.96 3.66
N GLY A 23 -12.80 11.65 2.66
CA GLY A 23 -12.68 13.10 2.54
C GLY A 23 -11.26 13.50 2.18
N ILE A 24 -10.75 14.56 2.80
CA ILE A 24 -9.37 15.02 2.63
C ILE A 24 -8.41 14.38 3.66
N GLY A 25 -8.78 13.22 4.21
CA GLY A 25 -8.07 12.59 5.32
C GLY A 25 -8.72 12.83 6.69
N ASP A 26 -9.89 13.47 6.75
CA ASP A 26 -10.50 13.93 8.00
C ASP A 26 -11.64 13.07 8.52
N ILE A 27 -12.21 12.19 7.70
CA ILE A 27 -13.22 11.22 8.12
C ILE A 27 -12.53 9.88 8.37
N VAL A 28 -12.25 9.57 9.63
CA VAL A 28 -11.58 8.34 10.06
C VAL A 28 -12.60 7.38 10.67
N GLU A 29 -12.72 6.19 10.09
CA GLU A 29 -13.63 5.13 10.53
C GLU A 29 -12.83 3.86 10.88
N PRO A 30 -12.42 3.69 12.15
CA PRO A 30 -11.65 2.54 12.59
C PRO A 30 -12.41 1.23 12.44
N PHE A 31 -11.69 0.14 12.16
CA PHE A 31 -12.24 -1.21 12.19
C PHE A 31 -11.22 -2.20 12.76
N LYS A 32 -11.70 -3.38 13.15
CA LYS A 32 -10.85 -4.43 13.72
C LYS A 32 -10.58 -5.50 12.67
N LEU A 33 -9.33 -5.96 12.63
CA LEU A 33 -8.93 -7.13 11.87
C LEU A 33 -9.14 -8.39 12.73
N LYS A 34 -9.56 -9.49 12.11
CA LYS A 34 -9.64 -10.80 12.78
C LYS A 34 -8.27 -11.45 12.95
N VAL A 35 -7.36 -11.19 12.02
CA VAL A 35 -6.01 -11.76 11.99
C VAL A 35 -4.97 -10.65 11.90
N GLY A 36 -3.75 -10.95 12.36
CA GLY A 36 -2.61 -10.07 12.17
C GLY A 36 -2.00 -10.26 10.79
N TYR A 37 -1.37 -9.21 10.30
CA TYR A 37 -0.59 -9.25 9.05
C TYR A 37 0.83 -8.77 9.32
N ASP A 38 1.76 -9.34 8.57
CA ASP A 38 3.05 -8.74 8.34
C ASP A 38 3.01 -7.95 7.03
N VAL A 39 3.87 -6.94 6.93
CA VAL A 39 4.00 -6.10 5.75
C VAL A 39 5.46 -6.10 5.34
N LEU A 40 5.72 -6.48 4.10
CA LEU A 40 7.02 -6.29 3.46
C LEU A 40 6.97 -5.02 2.62
N LEU A 41 7.84 -4.07 2.91
CA LEU A 41 8.01 -2.82 2.17
C LEU A 41 9.20 -2.95 1.25
N ILE A 42 9.03 -2.60 -0.02
CA ILE A 42 10.09 -2.59 -1.04
C ILE A 42 10.03 -1.22 -1.73
N LYS A 43 11.17 -0.55 -1.84
CA LYS A 43 11.21 0.78 -2.45
C LYS A 43 12.39 0.89 -3.45
N PRO A 44 12.13 1.31 -4.69
CA PRO A 44 13.18 1.58 -5.66
C PRO A 44 13.98 2.82 -5.29
N LYS A 45 15.10 3.04 -5.96
CA LYS A 45 15.97 4.20 -5.67
C LYS A 45 15.26 5.52 -5.97
N GLN A 46 14.51 5.56 -7.06
CA GLN A 46 13.77 6.74 -7.49
C GLN A 46 12.46 6.89 -6.69
N GLY A 47 12.16 8.10 -6.24
CA GLY A 47 10.86 8.48 -5.67
C GLY A 47 9.92 9.00 -6.74
N VAL A 48 8.62 8.93 -6.47
CA VAL A 48 7.59 9.58 -7.31
C VAL A 48 7.45 11.03 -6.85
N ASP A 49 7.52 11.99 -7.78
CA ASP A 49 7.10 13.36 -7.51
C ASP A 49 5.58 13.40 -7.34
N THR A 50 5.12 13.61 -6.11
CA THR A 50 3.71 13.58 -5.76
C THR A 50 2.92 14.61 -6.57
N LYS A 51 3.46 15.82 -6.77
CA LYS A 51 2.76 16.88 -7.49
C LYS A 51 2.53 16.47 -8.94
N ILE A 52 3.58 16.00 -9.61
CA ILE A 52 3.49 15.54 -11.00
C ILE A 52 2.55 14.34 -11.12
N ALA A 53 2.61 13.39 -10.18
CA ALA A 53 1.73 12.23 -10.19
C ALA A 53 0.24 12.63 -10.14
N PHE A 54 -0.13 13.61 -9.30
CA PHE A 54 -1.49 14.14 -9.28
C PHE A 54 -1.85 14.93 -10.54
N GLU A 55 -0.92 15.71 -11.10
CA GLU A 55 -1.15 16.50 -12.32
C GLU A 55 -1.44 15.63 -13.55
N ILE A 56 -0.78 14.48 -13.69
CA ILE A 56 -0.94 13.59 -14.85
C ILE A 56 -1.93 12.45 -14.61
N LEU A 57 -2.57 12.40 -13.44
CA LEU A 57 -3.58 11.41 -13.12
C LEU A 57 -4.82 11.65 -13.98
N ASP A 58 -5.21 10.61 -14.71
CA ASP A 58 -6.44 10.59 -15.50
C ASP A 58 -7.49 9.76 -14.75
N LEU A 59 -8.48 10.45 -14.16
CA LEU A 59 -9.51 9.81 -13.33
C LEU A 59 -10.41 8.85 -14.13
N ASP A 60 -10.55 9.03 -15.44
CA ASP A 60 -11.37 8.16 -16.27
C ASP A 60 -10.64 6.85 -16.63
N LYS A 61 -9.29 6.85 -16.56
CA LYS A 61 -8.44 5.70 -16.91
C LYS A 61 -7.83 5.00 -15.71
N CYS A 62 -7.72 5.67 -14.56
CA CYS A 62 -7.11 5.08 -13.39
C CYS A 62 -7.99 3.97 -12.79
N PRO A 63 -7.42 3.00 -12.07
CA PRO A 63 -8.21 2.03 -11.35
C PRO A 63 -9.02 2.70 -10.23
N HIS A 64 -10.24 2.20 -9.99
CA HIS A 64 -11.12 2.63 -8.89
C HIS A 64 -11.43 1.44 -7.97
N PRO A 65 -10.51 1.10 -7.04
CA PRO A 65 -10.70 -0.05 -6.15
C PRO A 65 -11.94 0.12 -5.25
N ASP A 66 -12.73 -0.94 -5.08
CA ASP A 66 -13.84 -0.92 -4.14
C ASP A 66 -13.32 -1.06 -2.70
N ILE A 67 -13.13 0.08 -2.05
CA ILE A 67 -12.67 0.15 -0.66
C ILE A 67 -13.65 -0.54 0.30
N ASN A 68 -14.95 -0.62 -0.02
CA ASN A 68 -15.89 -1.38 0.81
C ASN A 68 -15.60 -2.88 0.73
N GLN A 69 -15.31 -3.38 -0.47
CA GLN A 69 -14.94 -4.76 -0.70
C GLN A 69 -13.64 -5.10 0.03
N VAL A 70 -12.60 -4.27 -0.09
CA VAL A 70 -11.32 -4.45 0.62
C VAL A 70 -11.52 -4.47 2.14
N LYS A 71 -12.29 -3.51 2.67
CA LYS A 71 -12.60 -3.46 4.11
C LYS A 71 -13.32 -4.73 4.57
N LYS A 72 -14.31 -5.20 3.82
CA LYS A 72 -15.07 -6.42 4.14
C LYS A 72 -14.15 -7.64 4.13
N ALA A 73 -13.30 -7.77 3.11
CA ALA A 73 -12.38 -8.89 2.99
C ALA A 73 -11.36 -8.91 4.14
N LEU A 74 -10.76 -7.77 4.49
CA LEU A 74 -9.87 -7.63 5.65
C LEU A 74 -10.54 -7.98 6.98
N ILE A 75 -11.80 -7.55 7.18
CA ILE A 75 -12.57 -7.88 8.39
C ILE A 75 -12.86 -9.38 8.45
N ASN A 76 -13.15 -10.01 7.31
CA ASN A 76 -13.55 -11.42 7.26
C ASN A 76 -12.39 -12.40 7.09
N ASN A 77 -11.17 -11.91 6.87
CA ASN A 77 -10.02 -12.71 6.43
C ASN A 77 -10.33 -13.48 5.13
N GLU A 78 -10.98 -12.81 4.18
CA GLU A 78 -11.21 -13.31 2.83
C GLU A 78 -10.02 -12.94 1.92
N PRO A 79 -9.78 -13.67 0.81
CA PRO A 79 -8.72 -13.35 -0.14
C PRO A 79 -8.79 -11.89 -0.62
N LEU A 80 -7.63 -11.22 -0.65
CA LEU A 80 -7.49 -9.83 -1.12
C LEU A 80 -7.00 -9.74 -2.57
N LYS A 81 -6.75 -10.89 -3.19
CA LYS A 81 -6.34 -11.01 -4.58
C LYS A 81 -7.30 -10.24 -5.49
N ASP A 82 -6.73 -9.46 -6.40
CA ASP A 82 -7.41 -8.66 -7.43
C ASP A 82 -8.32 -7.52 -6.92
N ILE A 83 -8.47 -7.32 -5.61
CA ILE A 83 -9.29 -6.23 -5.05
C ILE A 83 -8.45 -5.10 -4.42
N LEU A 84 -7.19 -5.35 -4.12
CA LEU A 84 -6.25 -4.31 -3.72
C LEU A 84 -5.88 -3.43 -4.92
N GLY A 85 -5.80 -2.13 -4.68
CA GLY A 85 -5.38 -1.21 -5.73
C GLY A 85 -5.09 0.19 -5.22
N ASN A 86 -4.52 0.99 -6.11
CA ASN A 86 -4.18 2.37 -5.86
C ASN A 86 -4.33 3.16 -7.17
N SER A 87 -5.23 4.14 -7.19
CA SER A 87 -5.49 4.97 -8.38
C SER A 87 -4.24 5.71 -8.87
N LEU A 88 -3.34 6.13 -7.96
CA LEU A 88 -2.09 6.81 -8.32
C LEU A 88 -1.06 5.90 -8.99
N LEU A 89 -1.27 4.56 -8.98
CA LEU A 89 -0.39 3.65 -9.70
C LEU A 89 -0.32 4.01 -11.19
N TYR A 90 -1.46 4.42 -11.79
CA TYR A 90 -1.57 4.83 -13.18
C TYR A 90 -0.58 5.93 -13.59
N SER A 91 -0.39 6.93 -12.72
CA SER A 91 0.56 8.02 -12.94
C SER A 91 1.96 7.65 -12.46
N ALA A 92 2.06 6.96 -11.33
CA ALA A 92 3.34 6.61 -10.70
C ALA A 92 4.16 5.66 -11.56
N GLU A 93 3.54 4.68 -12.22
CA GLU A 93 4.23 3.73 -13.10
C GLU A 93 4.88 4.41 -14.33
N LYS A 94 4.31 5.53 -14.79
CA LYS A 94 4.89 6.31 -15.89
C LYS A 94 6.12 7.10 -15.45
N LEU A 95 6.14 7.54 -14.19
CA LEU A 95 7.22 8.32 -13.60
C LEU A 95 8.35 7.42 -13.09
N VAL A 96 8.00 6.26 -12.53
CA VAL A 96 8.93 5.28 -11.96
C VAL A 96 8.48 3.87 -12.36
N PRO A 97 8.89 3.38 -13.55
CA PRO A 97 8.50 2.06 -14.05
C PRO A 97 8.91 0.89 -13.14
N GLU A 98 9.99 1.05 -12.36
CA GLU A 98 10.46 0.04 -11.38
C GLU A 98 9.37 -0.39 -10.38
N ILE A 99 8.34 0.44 -10.16
CA ILE A 99 7.18 0.08 -9.32
C ILE A 99 6.47 -1.15 -9.89
N LEU A 100 6.26 -1.22 -11.20
CA LEU A 100 5.64 -2.37 -11.85
C LEU A 100 6.56 -3.58 -11.87
N ASP A 101 7.87 -3.36 -12.01
CA ASP A 101 8.85 -4.45 -11.92
C ASP A 101 8.79 -5.12 -10.55
N ILE A 102 8.76 -4.34 -9.45
CA ILE A 102 8.62 -4.88 -8.10
C ILE A 102 7.31 -5.68 -7.95
N ILE A 103 6.18 -5.12 -8.40
CA ILE A 103 4.87 -5.79 -8.32
C ILE A 103 4.90 -7.11 -9.09
N LYS A 104 5.44 -7.10 -10.30
CA LYS A 104 5.55 -8.29 -11.16
C LYS A 104 6.44 -9.36 -10.51
N GLU A 105 7.61 -8.98 -10.00
CA GLU A 105 8.53 -9.89 -9.33
C GLU A 105 7.94 -10.54 -8.07
N CYS A 106 7.14 -9.79 -7.31
CA CYS A 106 6.38 -10.34 -6.19
C CYS A 106 5.35 -11.38 -6.66
N LYS A 107 4.55 -11.05 -7.68
CA LYS A 107 3.52 -11.95 -8.22
C LYS A 107 4.09 -13.22 -8.83
N GLU A 108 5.19 -13.11 -9.58
CA GLU A 108 5.92 -14.27 -10.14
C GLU A 108 6.47 -15.21 -9.05
N ARG A 109 6.56 -14.74 -7.81
CA ARG A 109 6.99 -15.52 -6.63
C ARG A 109 5.84 -16.01 -5.76
N GLY A 110 4.60 -15.83 -6.22
CA GLY A 110 3.39 -16.29 -5.53
C GLY A 110 2.82 -15.30 -4.51
N TYR A 111 3.28 -14.05 -4.50
CA TYR A 111 2.75 -13.01 -3.62
C TYR A 111 1.73 -12.16 -4.37
N GLU A 112 0.45 -12.43 -4.13
CA GLU A 112 -0.67 -11.82 -4.87
C GLU A 112 -1.14 -10.51 -4.24
N ASP A 113 -1.05 -10.39 -2.91
CA ASP A 113 -1.51 -9.23 -2.14
C ASP A 113 -0.44 -8.12 -2.12
N VAL A 114 -0.08 -7.64 -3.31
CA VAL A 114 0.98 -6.66 -3.55
C VAL A 114 0.44 -5.41 -4.25
N VAL A 115 0.74 -4.23 -3.70
CA VAL A 115 0.28 -2.95 -4.25
C VAL A 115 1.20 -1.79 -3.85
N MET A 116 1.23 -0.73 -4.65
CA MET A 116 1.89 0.53 -4.31
C MET A 116 1.13 1.27 -3.21
N THR A 117 1.83 1.88 -2.25
CA THR A 117 1.21 2.73 -1.21
C THR A 117 1.36 4.23 -1.51
N GLY A 118 0.29 5.00 -1.24
CA GLY A 118 0.27 6.46 -1.41
C GLY A 118 0.56 6.89 -2.86
N SER A 119 1.35 7.94 -3.05
CA SER A 119 1.86 8.32 -4.37
C SER A 119 3.02 7.45 -4.87
N GLY A 120 3.48 6.49 -4.07
CA GLY A 120 4.69 5.73 -4.35
C GLY A 120 5.99 6.46 -3.97
N SER A 121 7.15 5.90 -4.28
CA SER A 121 7.39 4.69 -5.08
C SER A 121 7.38 3.38 -4.28
N THR A 122 7.00 3.41 -3.00
CA THR A 122 7.02 2.21 -2.15
C THR A 122 5.90 1.24 -2.55
N VAL A 123 6.27 -0.02 -2.74
CA VAL A 123 5.37 -1.16 -2.90
C VAL A 123 5.35 -1.92 -1.59
N PHE A 124 4.19 -2.41 -1.20
CA PHE A 124 4.07 -3.33 -0.09
C PHE A 124 3.44 -4.65 -0.50
N VAL A 125 3.89 -5.70 0.16
CA VAL A 125 3.27 -7.03 0.13
C VAL A 125 2.64 -7.27 1.49
N LEU A 126 1.34 -7.57 1.49
CA LEU A 126 0.65 -8.00 2.69
C LEU A 126 0.87 -9.51 2.87
N LEU A 127 1.28 -9.91 4.06
CA LEU A 127 1.63 -11.27 4.40
C LEU A 127 0.77 -11.72 5.58
N GLU A 128 0.40 -12.99 5.62
CA GLU A 128 -0.12 -13.56 6.85
C GLU A 128 0.95 -13.42 7.95
N LYS A 129 0.52 -13.14 9.18
CA LYS A 129 1.46 -12.98 10.29
C LYS A 129 2.31 -14.24 10.46
N GLY A 130 3.63 -14.07 10.37
CA GLY A 130 4.59 -15.18 10.47
C GLY A 130 4.81 -15.97 9.17
N GLN A 131 4.19 -15.59 8.05
CA GLN A 131 4.46 -16.20 6.74
C GLN A 131 5.95 -16.11 6.40
N ASP A 132 6.55 -17.21 5.94
CA ASP A 132 7.94 -17.21 5.49
C ASP A 132 8.05 -16.49 4.14
N CYS A 133 8.91 -15.47 4.09
CA CYS A 133 9.19 -14.72 2.88
C CYS A 133 10.69 -14.42 2.72
N ARG A 134 11.55 -15.22 3.36
CA ARG A 134 13.01 -14.99 3.37
C ARG A 134 13.61 -14.96 1.97
N ASP A 135 13.13 -15.82 1.08
CA ASP A 135 13.62 -15.89 -0.29
C ASP A 135 13.22 -14.65 -1.10
N LEU A 136 12.01 -14.14 -0.89
CA LEU A 136 11.57 -12.88 -1.49
C LEU A 136 12.42 -11.71 -0.98
N ILE A 137 12.62 -11.61 0.34
CA ILE A 137 13.43 -10.55 0.96
C ILE A 137 14.84 -10.54 0.36
N LYS A 138 15.54 -11.69 0.36
CA LYS A 138 16.90 -11.79 -0.19
C LYS A 138 16.96 -11.39 -1.66
N PHE A 139 15.98 -11.84 -2.45
CA PHE A 139 15.91 -11.50 -3.87
C PHE A 139 15.74 -9.99 -4.08
N MET A 140 14.85 -9.36 -3.31
CA MET A 140 14.57 -7.93 -3.40
C MET A 140 15.73 -7.09 -2.86
N GLU A 141 16.39 -7.50 -1.78
CA GLU A 141 17.58 -6.83 -1.22
C GLU A 141 18.76 -6.81 -2.20
N GLY A 142 18.85 -7.82 -3.07
CA GLY A 142 19.84 -7.86 -4.15
C GLY A 142 19.59 -6.84 -5.28
N LYS A 143 18.40 -6.24 -5.35
CA LYS A 143 17.98 -5.36 -6.45
C LYS A 143 17.64 -3.94 -6.00
N TYR A 144 16.99 -3.80 -4.86
CA TYR A 144 16.43 -2.55 -4.40
C TYR A 144 17.09 -2.06 -3.12
N PRO A 145 17.32 -0.74 -2.97
CA PRO A 145 18.08 -0.19 -1.85
C PRO A 145 17.34 -0.25 -0.52
N PHE A 146 16.03 -0.51 -0.53
CA PHE A 146 15.22 -0.55 0.68
C PHE A 146 14.24 -1.72 0.61
N VAL A 147 14.42 -2.65 1.54
CA VAL A 147 13.54 -3.78 1.79
C VAL A 147 13.38 -3.90 3.30
N TYR A 148 12.15 -3.88 3.80
CA TYR A 148 11.90 -3.90 5.25
C TYR A 148 10.62 -4.64 5.59
N ARG A 149 10.72 -5.62 6.49
CA ARG A 149 9.56 -6.35 7.02
C ARG A 149 9.14 -5.80 8.37
N THR A 150 7.85 -5.60 8.56
CA THR A 150 7.24 -5.19 9.83
C THR A 150 5.91 -5.91 10.07
N SER A 151 5.28 -5.67 11.21
CA SER A 151 4.00 -6.28 11.60
C SER A 151 2.97 -5.21 11.94
N ILE A 152 1.72 -5.42 11.51
CA ILE A 152 0.60 -4.56 11.92
C ILE A 152 0.27 -4.87 13.38
N LEU A 153 0.35 -3.84 14.22
CA LEU A 153 -0.07 -3.94 15.62
C LEU A 153 -1.60 -3.94 15.68
N ILE A 154 -2.19 -5.08 16.03
CA ILE A 154 -3.60 -5.14 16.40
C ILE A 154 -3.71 -4.67 17.85
N LYS A 155 -4.26 -3.48 18.08
CA LYS A 155 -4.62 -2.95 19.40
C LYS A 155 -6.13 -2.95 19.60
#